data_AF-A0A7J9F7E1-F1
#
_entry.id   AF-A0A7J9F7E1-F1
#
_cell.length_a   1.000
_cell.length_b   1.000
_cell.length_c   1.000
_cell.angle_alpha   90.00
_cell.angle_beta   90.00
_cell.angle_gamma   90.00
#
_symmetry.space_group_name_H-M   'P 1'
#
loop_
_entity.id
_entity.type
_entity.pdbx_description
1 polymer ?
#
loop_
_entity_poly.entity_id
_entity_poly.type
_entity_poly.pdbx_seq_one_letter_code
_entity_poly.pdbx_strand_id
1 'polypeptide(L)'
;MEGESSSLQIHRTSSIENEPRTLSIDQIQYAREAAMYVVNTRSIEEAMNIFTQGLEPVVEVARDEMETTTIEEIEYLQDIELQGMRDVVSAPF
;
A
#
# COMPACT_ATOMS: atom_id res chain seq x y z
N MET A 1 27.26 36.61 -30.64
CA MET A 1 26.51 36.56 -29.36
C MET A 1 25.98 35.14 -29.29
N GLU A 2 26.81 34.24 -28.79
CA GLU A 2 26.55 32.80 -28.78
C GLU A 2 25.76 32.48 -27.52
N GLY A 3 24.58 31.90 -27.68
CA GLY A 3 23.69 31.55 -26.58
C GLY A 3 24.25 30.34 -25.85
N GLU A 4 24.81 30.57 -24.68
CA GLU A 4 25.22 29.56 -23.71
C GLU A 4 23.97 28.84 -23.18
N SER A 5 23.50 27.87 -23.96
CA SER A 5 22.51 26.90 -23.52
C SER A 5 23.23 26.00 -22.53
N SER A 6 23.15 26.31 -21.23
CA SER A 6 23.59 25.41 -20.18
C SER A 6 22.79 24.11 -20.31
N SER A 7 23.38 23.14 -21.00
CA SER A 7 22.89 21.78 -21.11
C SER A 7 22.94 21.17 -19.71
N LEU A 8 21.89 21.39 -18.92
CA LEU A 8 21.67 20.67 -17.67
C LEU A 8 21.72 19.18 -18.02
N GLN A 9 22.82 18.52 -17.69
CA GLN A 9 22.98 17.08 -17.83
C GLN A 9 21.89 16.43 -16.96
N ILE A 10 20.79 16.03 -17.59
CA ILE A 10 19.76 15.23 -16.95
C ILE A 10 20.39 13.87 -16.68
N HIS A 11 20.91 13.67 -15.47
CA HIS A 11 21.31 12.36 -14.99
C HIS A 11 20.06 11.50 -14.87
N ARG A 12 19.86 10.58 -15.82
CA ARG A 12 18.85 9.54 -15.69
C ARG A 12 19.32 8.55 -14.62
N THR A 13 18.72 8.62 -13.45
CA THR A 13 18.77 7.55 -12.45
C THR A 13 17.55 6.66 -12.65
N SER A 14 17.70 5.35 -12.45
CA SER A 14 16.56 4.43 -12.48
C SER A 14 15.73 4.64 -11.20
N SER A 15 14.42 4.82 -11.33
CA SER A 15 13.52 5.02 -10.17
C SER A 15 13.63 3.89 -9.14
N ILE A 16 13.89 2.67 -9.60
CA ILE A 16 14.05 1.46 -8.78
C ILE A 16 15.12 1.58 -7.66
N GLU A 17 16.15 2.41 -7.83
CA GLU A 17 17.20 2.59 -6.82
C GLU A 17 16.74 3.47 -5.65
N ASN A 18 15.71 4.30 -5.85
CA ASN A 18 15.18 5.23 -4.85
C ASN A 18 13.84 4.77 -4.26
N GLU A 19 13.22 3.75 -4.84
CA GLU A 19 11.95 3.20 -4.37
C GLU A 19 12.15 2.33 -3.12
N PRO A 20 11.20 2.38 -2.17
CA PRO A 20 11.23 1.47 -1.03
C PRO A 20 11.09 0.03 -1.54
N ARG A 21 12.00 -0.85 -1.13
CA ARG A 21 11.92 -2.28 -1.49
C ARG A 21 10.67 -2.90 -0.91
N THR A 22 9.92 -3.61 -1.74
CA THR A 22 8.83 -4.47 -1.31
C THR A 22 9.39 -5.63 -0.46
N LEU A 23 8.57 -6.10 0.49
CA LEU A 23 8.88 -7.28 1.31
C LEU A 23 8.99 -8.54 0.44
N SER A 24 9.86 -9.48 0.82
CA SER A 24 9.88 -10.82 0.24
C SER A 24 8.63 -11.62 0.65
N ILE A 25 8.36 -12.74 -0.04
CA ILE A 25 7.21 -13.59 0.27
C ILE A 25 7.21 -14.08 1.73
N ASP A 26 8.37 -14.49 2.24
CA ASP A 26 8.51 -14.96 3.63
C ASP A 26 8.25 -13.83 4.63
N GLN A 27 8.71 -12.61 4.31
CA GLN A 27 8.46 -11.43 5.14
C GLN A 27 6.98 -11.04 5.15
N ILE A 28 6.29 -11.18 4.01
CA ILE A 28 4.84 -10.95 3.92
C ILE A 28 4.09 -11.98 4.79
N GLN A 29 4.44 -13.26 4.68
CA GLN A 29 3.81 -14.32 5.47
C GLN A 29 4.02 -14.10 6.97
N TYR A 30 5.26 -13.81 7.38
CA TYR A 30 5.58 -13.50 8.76
C TYR A 30 4.82 -12.28 9.28
N ALA A 31 4.78 -11.19 8.50
CA ALA A 31 4.05 -9.98 8.88
C ALA A 31 2.55 -10.25 9.04
N ARG A 32 1.97 -11.07 8.16
CA ARG A 32 0.57 -11.50 8.24
C ARG A 32 0.29 -12.27 9.53
N GLU A 33 1.13 -13.25 9.86
CA GLU A 33 0.98 -14.04 11.10
C GLU A 33 1.10 -13.16 12.34
N ALA A 34 2.05 -12.23 12.37
CA ALA A 34 2.21 -11.27 13.45
C ALA A 34 1.00 -10.35 13.59
N ALA A 35 0.44 -9.85 12.48
CA ALA A 35 -0.76 -9.03 12.49
C ALA A 35 -1.97 -9.81 13.03
N MET A 36 -2.16 -11.06 12.58
CA MET A 36 -3.21 -11.95 13.10
C MET A 36 -3.08 -12.19 14.59
N TYR A 37 -1.86 -12.38 15.09
CA TYR A 37 -1.63 -12.54 16.53
C TYR A 37 -2.09 -11.31 17.32
N VAL A 38 -1.78 -10.10 16.85
CA VAL A 38 -2.20 -8.86 17.50
C VAL A 38 -3.73 -8.76 17.54
N VAL A 39 -4.40 -8.96 16.41
CA VAL A 39 -5.87 -8.88 16.31
C VAL A 39 -6.56 -9.90 17.23
N ASN A 40 -6.02 -11.12 17.33
CA ASN A 40 -6.63 -12.19 18.10
C ASN A 40 -6.36 -12.13 19.60
N THR A 41 -5.32 -11.42 20.05
CA THR A 41 -4.87 -11.45 21.46
C THR A 41 -4.98 -10.12 22.19
N ARG A 42 -5.08 -9.00 21.46
CA ARG A 42 -5.12 -7.65 22.05
C ARG A 42 -6.53 -7.08 22.00
N SER A 43 -6.77 -6.08 22.84
CA SER A 43 -8.00 -5.30 22.73
C SER A 43 -8.00 -4.49 21.42
N ILE A 44 -9.18 -4.07 20.97
CA ILE A 44 -9.32 -3.25 19.76
C ILE A 44 -8.50 -1.96 19.88
N GLU A 45 -8.53 -1.31 21.05
CA GLU A 45 -7.79 -0.07 21.32
C GLU A 45 -6.28 -0.27 21.25
N GLU A 46 -5.76 -1.34 21.86
CA GLU A 46 -4.34 -1.66 21.82
C GLU A 46 -3.89 -2.03 20.40
N ALA A 47 -4.68 -2.85 19.69
CA ALA A 47 -4.41 -3.21 18.30
C ALA A 47 -4.38 -1.98 17.40
N MET A 48 -5.35 -1.06 17.55
CA MET A 48 -5.41 0.19 16.80
C MET A 48 -4.16 1.04 17.04
N ASN A 49 -3.74 1.17 18.30
CA ASN A 49 -2.53 1.90 18.64
C ASN A 49 -1.29 1.26 18.01
N ILE A 50 -1.18 -0.08 17.98
CA ILE A 50 -0.06 -0.78 17.33
C ILE A 50 -0.03 -0.48 15.83
N PHE A 51 -1.15 -0.58 15.13
CA PHE A 51 -1.19 -0.41 13.67
C PHE A 51 -1.07 1.04 13.20
N THR A 52 -1.42 2.00 14.05
CA THR A 52 -1.37 3.43 13.71
C THR A 52 -0.17 4.17 14.32
N GLN A 53 0.68 3.46 15.08
CA GLN A 53 1.84 4.07 15.73
C GLN A 53 2.79 4.70 14.70
N GLY A 54 3.00 6.01 14.81
CA GLY A 54 3.91 6.77 13.94
C GLY A 54 3.35 7.12 12.56
N LEU A 55 2.07 6.82 12.30
CA LEU A 55 1.37 7.32 11.12
C LEU A 55 0.79 8.71 11.39
N GLU A 56 0.87 9.59 10.40
CA GLU A 56 0.17 10.87 10.43
C GLU A 56 -1.21 10.71 9.76
N PRO A 57 -2.30 11.14 10.40
CA PRO A 57 -3.61 11.16 9.76
C PRO A 57 -3.56 12.02 8.51
N VAL A 58 -4.09 11.51 7.41
CA VAL A 58 -4.29 12.34 6.20
C VAL A 58 -5.40 13.32 6.52
N VAL A 59 -5.04 14.59 6.70
CA VAL A 59 -6.00 15.67 6.92
C VAL A 59 -6.73 15.87 5.58
N GLU A 60 -8.04 15.62 5.60
CA GLU A 60 -9.00 15.79 4.49
C GLU A 60 -9.25 14.58 3.57
N VAL A 61 -10.13 13.68 4.03
CA VAL A 61 -11.23 13.22 3.18
C VAL A 61 -12.50 13.81 3.80
N ALA A 62 -13.36 14.41 2.97
CA ALA A 62 -14.65 14.92 3.41
C ALA A 62 -15.34 13.88 4.29
N ARG A 63 -16.03 14.35 5.34
CA ARG A 63 -16.85 13.51 6.21
C ARG A 63 -17.91 12.81 5.38
N ASP A 64 -17.56 11.70 4.76
CA ASP A 64 -18.52 10.66 4.50
C ASP A 64 -18.61 9.86 5.79
N GLU A 65 -19.83 9.54 6.15
CA GLU A 65 -20.15 8.81 7.37
C GLU A 65 -19.26 7.56 7.42
N MET A 66 -18.71 7.25 8.60
CA MET A 66 -17.81 6.12 8.79
C MET A 66 -18.54 4.82 8.43
N GLU A 67 -18.55 4.46 7.14
CA GLU A 67 -19.03 3.18 6.65
C GLU A 67 -18.03 2.16 7.17
N THR A 68 -18.36 1.59 8.33
CA THR A 68 -17.59 0.51 8.93
C THR A 68 -17.75 -0.71 8.04
N THR A 69 -16.88 -0.88 7.05
CA THR A 69 -16.83 -2.11 6.27
C THR A 69 -16.60 -3.27 7.21
N THR A 70 -17.57 -4.17 7.27
CA THR A 70 -17.52 -5.33 8.14
C THR A 70 -16.47 -6.33 7.63
N ILE A 71 -15.96 -7.19 8.51
CA ILE A 71 -14.98 -8.22 8.12
C ILE A 71 -15.55 -9.12 7.00
N GLU A 72 -16.87 -9.37 7.02
CA GLU A 72 -17.58 -10.16 6.01
C GLU A 72 -17.57 -9.48 4.62
N GLU A 73 -17.70 -8.15 4.57
CA GLU A 73 -17.62 -7.38 3.32
C GLU A 73 -16.19 -7.37 2.76
N ILE A 74 -15.16 -7.39 3.63
CA ILE A 74 -13.75 -7.46 3.21
C ILE A 74 -13.42 -8.83 2.59
N GLU A 75 -13.88 -9.93 3.20
CA GLU A 75 -13.69 -11.29 2.67
C GLU A 75 -14.34 -11.44 1.28
N TYR A 76 -15.53 -10.89 1.10
CA TYR A 76 -16.25 -10.91 -0.17
C TYR A 76 -15.52 -10.10 -1.26
N LEU A 77 -14.91 -8.97 -0.92
CA LEU A 77 -14.11 -8.16 -1.86
C LEU A 77 -12.80 -8.84 -2.26
N GLN A 78 -12.15 -9.54 -1.33
CA GLN A 78 -10.93 -10.33 -1.61
C GLN A 78 -11.19 -11.44 -2.65
N ASP A 79 -12.34 -12.11 -2.56
CA ASP A 79 -12.75 -13.13 -3.54
C ASP A 79 -13.05 -12.53 -4.93
N ILE A 80 -13.57 -11.30 -4.99
CA ILE A 80 -13.81 -10.59 -6.26
C ILE A 80 -12.48 -10.16 -6.91
N GLU A 81 -11.51 -9.71 -6.12
CA GLU A 81 -10.20 -9.26 -6.62
C GLU A 81 -9.35 -10.42 -7.19
N LEU A 82 -9.48 -11.63 -6.62
CA LEU A 82 -8.87 -12.86 -7.17
C LEU A 82 -9.53 -13.33 -8.47
N GLN A 83 -10.84 -13.08 -8.67
CA GLN A 83 -11.53 -13.38 -9.92
C GLN A 83 -11.26 -12.35 -11.03
N GLY A 84 -10.73 -11.18 -10.65
CA GLY A 84 -10.51 -10.02 -11.50
C GLY A 84 -9.08 -9.82 -12.00
N MET A 85 -8.14 -10.76 -11.76
CA MET A 85 -6.81 -10.73 -12.39
C MET A 85 -6.96 -10.87 -13.91
N ARG A 86 -7.25 -9.74 -14.58
CA ARG A 86 -7.22 -9.64 -16.03
C ARG A 86 -5.82 -10.02 -16.47
N ASP A 87 -5.74 -11.13 -17.18
CA ASP A 87 -4.59 -11.60 -17.91
C ASP A 87 -3.93 -10.41 -18.65
N VAL A 88 -2.79 -9.94 -18.14
CA VAL A 88 -2.02 -8.80 -18.72
C VAL A 88 -1.61 -9.06 -20.17
N VAL A 89 -1.81 -10.28 -20.64
CA VAL A 89 -1.55 -10.78 -21.98
C VAL A 89 -2.57 -10.27 -23.00
N SER A 90 -3.67 -9.64 -22.58
CA SER A 90 -4.67 -9.02 -23.46
C SER A 90 -4.53 -7.49 -23.63
N ALA A 91 -3.52 -6.84 -23.05
CA ALA A 91 -3.31 -5.41 -23.27
C ALA A 91 -2.77 -5.17 -24.70
N PRO A 92 -3.42 -4.34 -25.54
CA PRO A 92 -2.92 -4.04 -26.88
C PRO A 92 -1.64 -3.19 -26.81
N PHE A 93 -0.73 -3.43 -27.74
CA PHE A 93 0.46 -2.59 -28.00
C PHE A 93 0.09 -1.32 -28.77
#